data_AF-A0A0A9ATA3-F1
#
_entry.id   AF-A0A0A9ATA3-F1
#
_cell.length_a   1.000
_cell.length_b   1.000
_cell.length_c   1.000
_cell.angle_alpha   90.00
_cell.angle_beta   90.00
_cell.angle_gamma   90.00
#
_symmetry.space_group_name_H-M   'P 1'
#
loop_
_entity.id
_entity.type
_entity.pdbx_description
1 polymer ?
#
loop_
_entity_poly.entity_id
_entity_poly.type
_entity_poly.pdbx_seq_one_letter_code
_entity_poly.pdbx_strand_id
1 'polypeptide(L)' 'MKKGLRGRIFVGCDNEPLSRQEIMDRANRCGKFDTKFQGFTGTDGPLGKRMENSKTRAEIGWQPKYPSFTEFLGLRNL' A
#
# COMPACT_ATOMS: atom_id res chain seq x y z
N MET A 1 -12.29 -5.27 22.59
CA MET A 1 -11.54 -6.18 21.70
C MET A 1 -12.23 -7.54 21.67
N LYS A 2 -12.36 -8.19 20.50
CA LYS A 2 -12.88 -9.57 20.42
C LYS A 2 -11.99 -10.51 21.24
N LYS A 3 -12.60 -11.46 21.97
CA LYS A 3 -11.87 -12.49 22.73
C LYS A 3 -11.24 -13.49 21.74
N GLY A 4 -10.12 -14.11 22.12
CA GLY A 4 -9.48 -15.18 21.32
C GLY A 4 -8.60 -14.74 20.15
N LEU A 5 -8.01 -13.53 20.20
CA LEU A 5 -7.10 -13.04 19.15
C LEU A 5 -5.63 -13.44 19.34
N ARG A 6 -5.25 -13.90 20.54
CA ARG A 6 -3.86 -14.30 20.86
C ARG A 6 -3.41 -15.42 19.92
N GLY A 7 -2.23 -15.27 19.32
CA GLY A 7 -1.64 -16.26 18.41
C GLY A 7 -2.17 -16.23 16.97
N ARG A 8 -3.10 -15.32 16.64
CA ARG A 8 -3.59 -15.15 15.27
C ARG A 8 -2.74 -14.13 14.51
N ILE A 9 -2.57 -14.36 13.22
CA ILE A 9 -1.85 -13.47 12.29
C ILE A 9 -2.87 -12.74 11.42
N PHE A 10 -2.67 -11.43 11.29
CA PHE A 10 -3.47 -10.55 10.46
C PHE A 10 -2.57 -9.81 9.47
N VAL A 11 -3.06 -9.59 8.26
CA VAL A 11 -2.36 -8.82 7.22
C VAL A 11 -2.92 -7.41 7.19
N GLY A 12 -2.03 -6.43 7.36
CA GLY A 12 -2.34 -5.01 7.19
C GLY A 12 -1.75 -4.51 5.87
N CYS A 13 -2.61 -4.24 4.90
CA CYS A 13 -2.28 -3.52 3.66
C CYS A 13 -3.45 -2.58 3.30
N ASP A 14 -3.32 -1.80 2.23
CA ASP A 14 -4.37 -0.90 1.73
C ASP A 14 -5.27 -1.55 0.64
N ASN A 15 -4.92 -2.76 0.18
CA ASN A 15 -5.54 -3.47 -0.96
C ASN A 15 -5.33 -2.78 -2.31
N GLU A 16 -4.37 -1.86 -2.43
CA GLU A 16 -3.96 -1.28 -3.71
C GLU A 16 -2.61 -1.90 -4.14
N PRO A 17 -2.61 -3.00 -4.91
CA PRO A 17 -1.37 -3.57 -5.40
C PRO A 17 -0.71 -2.65 -6.43
N LEU A 18 0.54 -2.29 -6.20
CA LEU A 18 1.32 -1.42 -7.08
C LEU A 18 2.69 -2.01 -7.39
N SER A 19 3.15 -1.77 -8.60
CA SER A 19 4.55 -1.92 -8.96
C SER A 19 5.40 -0.84 -8.32
N ARG A 20 6.72 -1.11 -8.25
CA ARG A 20 7.70 -0.11 -7.79
C ARG A 20 7.65 1.17 -8.65
N GLN A 21 7.45 1.03 -9.96
CA GLN A 21 7.36 2.17 -10.87
C GLN A 21 6.12 3.02 -10.57
N GLU A 22 4.93 2.40 -10.42
CA GLU A 22 3.69 3.14 -10.13
C GLU A 22 3.76 3.91 -8.80
N ILE A 23 4.43 3.37 -7.78
CA ILE A 23 4.70 4.08 -6.52
C ILE A 23 5.49 5.36 -6.79
N MET A 24 6.59 5.26 -7.55
CA MET A 24 7.44 6.42 -7.84
C MET A 24 6.75 7.43 -8.75
N ASP A 25 5.95 6.99 -9.71
CA ASP A 25 5.18 7.88 -10.59
C ASP A 25 4.17 8.70 -9.77
N ARG A 26 3.50 8.06 -8.81
CA ARG A 26 2.57 8.76 -7.90
C ARG A 26 3.29 9.69 -6.95
N ALA A 27 4.42 9.28 -6.39
CA ALA A 27 5.25 10.14 -5.53
C ALA A 27 5.73 11.39 -6.30
N ASN A 28 6.18 11.24 -7.54
CA ASN A 28 6.58 12.36 -8.39
C ASN A 28 5.42 13.31 -8.71
N ARG A 29 4.21 12.78 -8.90
CA ARG A 29 2.99 13.54 -9.22
C ARG A 29 2.41 14.29 -8.02
N CYS A 30 2.54 13.77 -6.80
CA CYS A 30 1.86 14.34 -5.63
C CYS A 30 2.41 15.69 -5.16
N GLY A 31 3.60 16.09 -5.61
CA GLY A 31 4.21 17.37 -5.25
C GLY A 31 4.62 17.49 -3.79
N LYS A 32 4.57 16.40 -2.99
CA LYS A 32 4.98 16.39 -1.58
C LYS A 32 6.49 16.34 -1.37
N PHE A 33 7.26 16.10 -2.43
CA PHE A 33 8.71 15.89 -2.36
C PHE A 33 9.41 16.83 -3.35
N ASP A 34 10.48 17.48 -2.87
CA ASP A 34 11.27 18.43 -3.67
C ASP A 34 12.12 17.75 -4.74
N THR A 35 12.48 16.49 -4.52
CA THR A 35 13.26 15.69 -5.47
C THR A 35 12.36 14.89 -6.41
N LYS A 36 12.87 14.64 -7.62
CA LYS A 36 12.23 13.77 -8.60
C LYS A 36 12.96 12.45 -8.69
N PHE A 37 12.20 11.36 -8.73
CA PHE A 37 12.72 10.04 -9.02
C PHE A 37 13.41 10.01 -10.39
N GLN A 38 14.67 9.56 -10.40
CA GLN A 38 15.51 9.52 -11.61
C GLN A 38 15.53 8.15 -12.30
N GLY A 39 14.89 7.14 -11.72
CA GLY A 39 14.90 5.77 -12.23
C GLY A 39 15.51 4.77 -11.24
N PHE A 40 15.16 3.50 -11.43
CA PHE A 40 15.78 2.40 -10.69
C PHE A 40 17.14 2.06 -11.31
N THR A 41 18.10 1.64 -10.48
CA THR A 41 19.42 1.19 -10.94
C THR A 41 19.44 -0.25 -11.47
N GLY A 42 18.29 -0.94 -11.44
CA GLY A 42 18.17 -2.31 -11.92
C GLY A 42 16.71 -2.71 -12.15
N THR A 43 16.50 -3.49 -13.21
CA THR A 43 15.17 -3.98 -13.64
C THR A 43 14.95 -5.45 -13.29
N ASP A 44 16.04 -6.18 -13.03
CA ASP A 44 16.01 -7.63 -12.90
C ASP A 44 15.82 -8.00 -11.43
N GLY A 45 14.65 -8.53 -11.11
CA GLY A 45 14.29 -8.95 -9.77
C GLY A 45 13.02 -9.79 -9.77
N PRO A 46 12.76 -10.56 -8.70
CA PRO A 46 11.56 -11.37 -8.62
C PRO A 46 10.29 -10.50 -8.66
N LEU A 47 9.21 -11.06 -9.21
CA LEU A 47 7.90 -10.43 -9.12
C LEU A 47 7.48 -10.31 -7.65
N GLY A 48 6.94 -9.14 -7.29
CA GLY A 48 6.40 -8.89 -5.97
C GLY A 48 5.18 -9.75 -5.67
N LYS A 49 4.72 -9.71 -4.41
CA LYS A 49 3.49 -10.39 -3.97
C LYS A 49 2.35 -9.39 -3.88
N ARG A 50 1.15 -9.82 -4.27
CA ARG A 50 -0.09 -9.10 -3.97
C ARG A 50 -0.58 -9.50 -2.59
N MET A 51 -1.05 -8.53 -1.81
CA MET A 51 -1.57 -8.74 -0.47
C MET A 51 -2.96 -8.12 -0.37
N GLU A 52 -3.81 -8.75 0.43
CA GLU A 52 -5.17 -8.28 0.70
C GLU A 52 -5.51 -8.47 2.18
N ASN A 53 -6.37 -7.61 2.71
CA ASN A 53 -6.70 -7.53 4.13
C ASN A 53 -8.16 -7.91 4.45
N SER A 54 -8.91 -8.53 3.53
CA SER A 54 -10.35 -8.82 3.71
C SER A 54 -10.61 -9.61 5.01
N LYS A 55 -9.78 -10.61 5.29
CA LYS A 55 -9.82 -11.38 6.54
C LYS A 55 -9.62 -10.50 7.77
N THR A 56 -8.64 -9.61 7.74
CA THR A 56 -8.36 -8.67 8.84
C THR A 56 -9.55 -7.72 9.08
N ARG A 57 -10.14 -7.19 8.01
CA ARG A 57 -11.35 -6.36 8.08
C ARG A 57 -12.54 -7.12 8.67
N ALA A 58 -12.83 -8.31 8.16
CA ALA A 58 -13.96 -9.12 8.62
C ALA A 58 -13.80 -9.59 10.07
N GLU A 59 -12.60 -10.00 10.46
CA GLU A 59 -12.38 -10.61 11.77
C GLU A 59 -12.25 -9.59 12.88
N ILE A 60 -11.54 -8.47 12.69
CA ILE A 60 -11.27 -7.51 13.76
C ILE A 60 -11.76 -6.09 13.47
N GLY A 61 -12.42 -5.86 12.33
CA GLY A 61 -12.93 -4.55 11.95
C GLY A 61 -11.85 -3.52 11.63
N TRP A 62 -10.59 -3.95 11.50
CA TRP A 62 -9.47 -3.06 11.24
C TRP A 62 -9.55 -2.53 9.81
N GLN A 63 -9.27 -1.25 9.64
CA GLN A 63 -9.13 -0.58 8.36
C GLN A 63 -7.90 0.36 8.40
N PRO A 64 -7.18 0.54 7.29
CA PRO A 64 -6.11 1.52 7.24
C PRO A 64 -6.69 2.94 7.31
N LYS A 65 -5.92 3.89 7.85
CA LYS A 65 -6.31 5.32 7.90
C LYS A 65 -6.51 5.92 6.50
N TYR A 66 -5.70 5.47 5.54
CA TYR A 66 -5.82 5.80 4.12
C TYR A 66 -6.09 4.50 3.37
N PRO A 67 -7.16 4.42 2.56
CA PRO A 67 -7.56 3.17 1.90
C PRO A 67 -6.70 2.84 0.67
N SER A 68 -5.74 3.70 0.30
CA SER A 68 -4.82 3.47 -0.82
C SER A 68 -3.58 4.37 -0.68
N PHE A 69 -2.47 3.98 -1.33
CA PHE A 69 -1.28 4.84 -1.42
C PHE A 69 -1.59 6.13 -2.19
N THR A 70 -2.47 6.06 -3.21
CA THR A 70 -2.94 7.23 -3.95
C THR A 70 -3.61 8.26 -3.02
N GLU A 71 -4.54 7.80 -2.18
CA GLU A 71 -5.24 8.68 -1.25
C GLU A 71 -4.33 9.20 -0.14
N PHE A 72 -3.39 8.38 0.34
CA PHE A 72 -2.34 8.85 1.26
C PHE A 72 -1.55 10.03 0.66
N LEU A 73 -1.26 9.99 -0.64
CA LEU A 73 -0.58 11.07 -1.35
C LEU A 73 -1.48 12.26 -1.68
N GLY A 74 -2.79 12.21 -1.39
CA GLY A 74 -3.73 13.29 -1.71
C GLY A 74 -4.02 13.40 -3.20
N LEU A 75 -3.71 12.36 -3.98
CA LEU A 75 -4.05 12.27 -5.39
C LEU A 75 -5.50 11.79 -5.54
N ARG A 76 -6.19 12.22 -6.59
CA ARG A 76 -7.48 11.65 -6.98
C ARG A 76 -7.23 10.52 -7.98
N ASN A 77 -7.92 9.40 -7.82
CA ASN A 77 -8.05 8.42 -8.90
C ASN A 77 -8.76 9.14 -10.06
N LEU A 78 -8.12 9.19 -11.24
CA LEU A 78 -8.77 9.63 -12.47
C LEU A 78 -9.66 8.50 -12.99
#